data_AF-A0A1E8Q0D6-F1
#
_entry.id   AF-A0A1E8Q0D6-F1
#
_cell.length_a   1.000
_cell.length_b   1.000
_cell.length_c   1.000
_cell.angle_alpha   90.00
_cell.angle_beta   90.00
_cell.angle_gamma   90.00
#
_symmetry.space_group_name_H-M   'P 1'
#
loop_
_entity.id
_entity.type
_entity.pdbx_description
1 polymer ?
#
loop_
_entity_poly.entity_id
_entity_poly.type
_entity_poly.pdbx_seq_one_letter_code
_entity_poly.pdbx_strand_id
1 'polypeptide(L)'
;MATKRAVVQAFPEVEQIGGFRPDPYGEHDDGTALDVLIPGDPASPQGVELGDAIRDFLLARTGELGVDHVVWRQHVYRADGTSEPMKDRGSEVANHLTHLHVSTKGGGYQ
;
A
#
# COMPACT_ATOMS: atom_id res chain seq x y z
N MET A 1 4.01 -4.70 -12.47
CA MET A 1 5.43 -4.31 -12.17
C MET A 1 5.74 -2.80 -12.04
N ALA A 2 4.93 -1.85 -12.54
CA ALA A 2 5.27 -0.42 -12.53
C ALA A 2 5.23 0.23 -11.13
N THR A 3 4.20 -0.07 -10.36
CA THR A 3 3.97 0.50 -9.01
C THR A 3 5.10 0.19 -8.05
N LYS A 4 5.52 -1.09 -7.96
CA LYS A 4 6.66 -1.50 -7.13
C LYS A 4 7.94 -0.72 -7.47
N ARG A 5 8.27 -0.61 -8.77
CA ARG A 5 9.48 0.13 -9.20
C ARG A 5 9.39 1.61 -8.86
N ALA A 6 8.23 2.23 -9.06
CA ALA A 6 8.03 3.65 -8.75
C ALA A 6 8.24 3.93 -7.27
N VAL A 7 7.74 3.06 -6.38
CA VAL A 7 7.94 3.18 -4.93
C VAL A 7 9.42 3.04 -4.57
N VAL A 8 10.11 1.99 -5.03
CA VAL A 8 11.54 1.79 -4.72
C VAL A 8 12.41 2.94 -5.23
N GLN A 9 12.06 3.53 -6.38
CA GLN A 9 12.81 4.68 -6.92
C GLN A 9 12.58 5.98 -6.15
N ALA A 10 11.36 6.21 -5.65
CA ALA A 10 11.00 7.42 -4.92
C ALA A 10 11.36 7.34 -3.42
N PHE A 11 11.34 6.14 -2.85
CA PHE A 11 11.54 5.85 -1.43
C PHE A 11 12.56 4.72 -1.27
N PRO A 12 13.87 5.00 -1.47
CA PRO A 12 14.91 3.98 -1.42
C PRO A 12 15.06 3.31 -0.04
N GLU A 13 14.56 3.92 1.04
CA GLU A 13 14.49 3.31 2.38
C GLU A 13 13.47 2.16 2.49
N VAL A 14 12.56 2.03 1.52
CA VAL A 14 11.59 0.93 1.46
C VAL A 14 12.26 -0.28 0.82
N GLU A 15 12.88 -1.11 1.65
CA GLU A 15 13.62 -2.29 1.20
C GLU A 15 12.71 -3.52 0.99
N GLN A 16 11.55 -3.56 1.64
CA GLN A 16 10.63 -4.70 1.62
C GLN A 16 9.29 -4.33 0.99
N ILE A 17 9.09 -4.79 -0.25
CA ILE A 17 7.79 -4.79 -0.92
C ILE A 17 7.39 -6.24 -1.13
N GLY A 18 6.45 -6.69 -0.30
CA GLY A 18 5.87 -8.02 -0.34
C GLY A 18 4.84 -8.12 -1.47
N GLY A 19 5.07 -9.03 -2.42
CA GLY A 19 4.07 -9.34 -3.45
C GLY A 19 3.15 -10.50 -3.07
N PHE A 20 3.57 -11.34 -2.12
CA PHE A 20 2.92 -12.61 -1.83
C PHE A 20 2.76 -12.84 -0.32
N ARG A 21 1.52 -12.72 0.14
CA ARG A 21 1.02 -13.35 1.36
C ARG A 21 -0.35 -13.94 1.03
N PRO A 22 -0.72 -15.12 1.54
CA PRO A 22 -2.09 -15.60 1.42
C PRO A 22 -2.99 -14.56 2.10
N ASP A 23 -3.73 -13.80 1.30
CA ASP A 23 -4.73 -12.86 1.78
C ASP A 23 -6.12 -13.47 1.58
N PRO A 24 -7.12 -13.09 2.40
CA PRO A 24 -8.45 -13.69 2.33
C PRO A 24 -9.25 -13.36 1.05
N TYR A 25 -8.76 -12.46 0.20
CA TYR A 25 -9.41 -11.96 -1.01
C TYR A 25 -8.70 -12.37 -2.32
N GLY A 26 -7.49 -12.95 -2.24
CA GLY A 26 -6.72 -13.46 -3.39
C GLY A 26 -6.03 -12.39 -4.24
N GLU A 27 -6.01 -11.13 -3.80
CA GLU A 27 -5.48 -10.00 -4.59
C GLU A 27 -3.96 -10.10 -4.79
N HIS A 28 -3.26 -10.64 -3.80
CA HIS A 28 -1.83 -10.98 -3.92
C HIS A 28 -1.58 -12.17 -4.84
N ASP A 29 -2.50 -13.14 -4.92
CA ASP A 29 -2.38 -14.35 -5.75
C ASP A 29 -2.64 -14.04 -7.24
N ASP A 30 -3.57 -13.13 -7.52
CA ASP A 30 -3.85 -12.63 -8.87
C ASP A 30 -2.82 -11.59 -9.35
N GLY A 31 -1.87 -11.22 -8.48
CA GLY A 31 -0.84 -10.23 -8.76
C GLY A 31 -1.39 -8.82 -8.95
N THR A 32 -2.57 -8.53 -8.41
CA THR A 32 -3.23 -7.21 -8.49
C THR A 32 -2.92 -6.34 -7.28
N ALA A 33 -2.34 -6.89 -6.20
CA ALA A 33 -1.92 -6.14 -5.03
C ALA A 33 -0.43 -6.26 -4.68
N LEU A 34 0.07 -5.27 -3.95
CA LEU A 34 1.40 -5.25 -3.32
C LEU A 34 1.31 -4.64 -1.92
N ASP A 35 2.11 -5.17 -0.99
CA ASP A 35 2.30 -4.59 0.33
C ASP A 35 3.63 -3.83 0.37
N VAL A 36 3.57 -2.55 0.72
CA VAL A 36 4.73 -1.71 0.98
C VAL A 36 4.97 -1.66 2.49
N LEU A 37 6.00 -2.35 2.97
CA LEU A 37 6.29 -2.43 4.40
C LEU A 37 7.03 -1.17 4.85
N ILE A 38 6.59 -0.59 5.97
CA ILE A 38 7.28 0.55 6.58
C ILE A 38 8.49 0.02 7.37
N PRO A 39 9.71 0.46 7.05
CA PRO A 39 10.91 0.03 7.77
C PRO A 39 10.93 0.60 9.21
N GLY A 40 11.65 -0.07 10.10
CA GLY A 40 11.80 0.37 11.49
C GLY A 40 10.51 0.18 12.31
N ASP A 41 10.13 1.21 13.06
CA ASP A 41 8.89 1.24 13.85
C ASP A 41 7.78 1.99 13.07
N PRO A 42 6.77 1.29 12.51
CA PRO A 42 5.68 1.90 11.75
C PRO A 42 4.76 2.80 12.58
N ALA A 43 4.77 2.67 13.91
CA ALA A 43 3.99 3.50 14.81
C ALA A 43 4.71 4.80 15.21
N SER A 44 6.02 4.89 14.94
CA SER A 44 6.78 6.11 15.17
C SER A 44 6.31 7.27 14.27
N PRO A 45 6.50 8.53 14.68
CA PRO A 45 6.17 9.68 13.83
C PRO A 45 6.80 9.60 12.44
N GLN A 46 8.05 9.16 12.34
CA GLN A 46 8.77 8.99 11.08
C GLN A 46 8.17 7.88 10.21
N GLY A 47 7.78 6.76 10.83
CA GLY A 47 7.13 5.66 10.11
C GLY A 47 5.76 6.06 9.57
N VAL A 48 4.99 6.82 10.34
CA VAL A 48 3.70 7.36 9.90
C VAL A 48 3.87 8.38 8.77
N GLU A 49 4.80 9.32 8.91
CA GLU A 49 5.10 10.33 7.89
C GLU A 49 5.56 9.69 6.57
N LEU A 50 6.43 8.68 6.64
CA LEU A 50 6.86 7.91 5.46
C LEU A 50 5.66 7.20 4.81
N GLY A 51 4.82 6.54 5.59
CA GLY A 51 3.63 5.87 5.06
C GLY A 51 2.64 6.83 4.40
N ASP A 52 2.41 8.00 5.00
CA ASP A 52 1.59 9.06 4.41
C ASP A 52 2.19 9.59 3.10
N ALA A 53 3.51 9.79 3.04
CA ALA A 53 4.19 10.24 1.83
C ALA A 53 4.09 9.21 0.68
N ILE A 54 4.24 7.91 0.98
CA ILE A 54 4.08 6.83 0.00
C ILE A 54 2.63 6.77 -0.50
N ARG A 55 1.64 6.86 0.40
CA ARG A 55 0.21 6.91 0.03
C ARG A 55 -0.05 8.04 -0.95
N ASP A 56 0.38 9.26 -0.61
CA ASP A 56 0.10 10.45 -1.42
C ASP A 56 0.81 10.38 -2.77
N PHE A 57 2.05 9.88 -2.81
CA PHE A 57 2.78 9.63 -4.06
C PHE A 57 2.03 8.66 -4.98
N LEU A 58 1.48 7.57 -4.43
CA LEU A 58 0.74 6.57 -5.21
C LEU A 58 -0.58 7.14 -5.72
N LEU A 59 -1.34 7.84 -4.88
CA LEU A 59 -2.64 8.42 -5.24
C LEU A 59 -2.50 9.50 -6.31
N ALA A 60 -1.45 10.32 -6.25
CA ALA A 60 -1.15 11.34 -7.26
C ALA A 60 -0.82 10.75 -8.64
N ARG A 61 -0.47 9.45 -8.72
CA ARG A 61 0.00 8.77 -9.94
C ARG A 61 -0.86 7.57 -10.32
N THR A 62 -2.09 7.51 -9.84
CA THR A 62 -3.02 6.39 -10.07
C THR A 62 -3.21 6.04 -11.53
N GLY A 63 -3.32 7.04 -12.41
CA GLY A 63 -3.43 6.84 -13.86
C GLY A 63 -2.17 6.24 -14.50
N GLU A 64 -0.98 6.67 -14.06
CA GLU A 64 0.31 6.19 -14.58
C GLU A 64 0.66 4.79 -14.06
N LEU A 65 0.35 4.53 -12.79
CA LEU A 65 0.73 3.31 -12.08
C LEU A 65 -0.38 2.26 -12.07
N GLY A 66 -1.58 2.60 -12.55
CA GLY A 66 -2.74 1.73 -12.51
C GLY A 66 -3.25 1.42 -11.10
N VAL A 67 -2.95 2.29 -10.12
CA VAL A 67 -3.41 2.14 -8.73
C VAL A 67 -4.92 2.38 -8.68
N ASP A 68 -5.63 1.44 -8.08
CA ASP A 68 -7.06 1.55 -7.80
C ASP A 68 -7.29 2.24 -6.45
N HIS A 69 -6.72 1.66 -5.40
CA HIS A 69 -6.81 2.17 -4.04
C HIS A 69 -5.60 1.76 -3.20
N VAL A 70 -5.42 2.46 -2.09
CA VAL A 70 -4.39 2.21 -1.09
C VAL A 70 -5.05 2.06 0.27
N VAL A 71 -4.74 1.01 1.01
CA VAL A 71 -5.16 0.84 2.40
C VAL A 71 -3.98 1.17 3.31
N TRP A 72 -4.18 2.15 4.19
CA TRP A 72 -3.18 2.58 5.17
C TRP A 72 -3.89 3.01 6.45
N ARG A 73 -3.38 2.54 7.59
CA ARG A 73 -3.86 2.89 8.94
C ARG A 73 -5.38 2.89 9.09
N GLN A 74 -5.99 1.75 8.79
CA GLN A 74 -7.44 1.54 8.82
C GLN A 74 -8.27 2.48 7.95
N HIS A 75 -7.71 2.96 6.84
CA HIS A 75 -8.46 3.71 5.85
C HIS A 75 -8.17 3.18 4.45
N VAL A 76 -9.19 3.13 3.63
CA VAL A 76 -9.08 2.90 2.19
C VAL A 76 -9.11 4.27 1.52
N TYR A 77 -8.10 4.56 0.70
CA TYR A 77 -7.94 5.80 -0.05
C TYR A 77 -8.04 5.52 -1.54
N ARG A 78 -8.81 6.32 -2.27
CA ARG A 78 -9.07 6.12 -3.70
C ARG A 78 -8.55 7.27 -4.55
N ALA A 79 -8.35 6.98 -5.84
CA ALA A 79 -7.85 7.92 -6.84
C ALA A 79 -8.74 9.17 -7.02
N ASP A 80 -10.03 9.08 -6.69
CA ASP A 80 -10.98 10.19 -6.77
C ASP A 80 -10.93 11.14 -5.55
N GLY A 81 -9.99 10.91 -4.63
CA GLY A 81 -9.81 11.69 -3.41
C GLY A 81 -10.74 11.28 -2.27
N THR A 82 -11.60 10.28 -2.47
CA THR A 82 -12.42 9.74 -1.39
C THR A 82 -11.60 8.84 -0.47
N SER A 83 -12.01 8.79 0.80
CA SER A 83 -11.47 7.85 1.78
C SER A 83 -12.58 7.31 2.67
N GLU A 84 -12.49 6.03 3.03
CA GLU A 84 -13.43 5.38 3.93
C GLU A 84 -12.71 4.66 5.08
N PRO A 85 -13.27 4.69 6.30
CA PRO A 85 -12.69 3.97 7.42
C PRO A 85 -12.90 2.46 7.27
N MET A 86 -11.91 1.70 7.72
CA MET A 86 -11.96 0.26 7.81
C MET A 86 -12.31 -0.16 9.25
N LYS A 87 -13.17 -1.17 9.39
CA LYS A 87 -13.42 -1.79 10.70
C LYS A 87 -12.13 -2.36 11.28
N ASP A 88 -12.01 -2.34 12.59
CA ASP A 88 -10.95 -3.05 13.30
C ASP A 88 -11.04 -4.56 13.03
N ARG A 89 -9.91 -5.14 12.64
CA ARG A 89 -9.73 -6.57 12.31
C ARG A 89 -8.87 -7.29 13.36
N GLY A 90 -8.55 -6.64 14.49
CA GLY A 90 -7.98 -7.26 15.68
C GLY A 90 -6.46 -7.43 15.70
N SER A 91 -5.73 -6.89 14.72
CA SER A 91 -4.26 -6.83 14.75
C SER A 91 -3.72 -5.67 13.92
N GLU A 92 -2.52 -5.19 14.25
CA GLU A 92 -1.86 -4.09 13.54
C GLU A 92 -1.66 -4.39 12.05
N VAL A 93 -1.27 -5.64 11.72
CA VAL A 93 -1.11 -6.10 10.34
C VAL A 93 -2.47 -6.12 9.64
N ALA A 94 -3.49 -6.75 10.21
CA ALA A 94 -4.82 -6.79 9.58
C ALA A 94 -5.45 -5.39 9.43
N ASN A 95 -5.07 -4.46 10.30
CA ASN A 95 -5.49 -3.07 10.29
C ASN A 95 -4.63 -2.15 9.40
N HIS A 96 -3.63 -2.71 8.69
CA HIS A 96 -2.73 -1.96 7.82
C HIS A 96 -1.99 -0.83 8.55
N LEU A 97 -1.62 -1.05 9.82
CA LEU A 97 -0.86 -0.07 10.60
C LEU A 97 0.66 -0.16 10.33
N THR A 98 1.12 -1.27 9.74
CA THR A 98 2.54 -1.58 9.55
C THR A 98 3.01 -1.55 8.09
N HIS A 99 2.07 -1.52 7.15
CA HIS A 99 2.31 -1.52 5.71
C HIS A 99 1.15 -0.85 4.98
N LEU A 100 1.43 -0.34 3.77
CA LEU A 100 0.39 0.04 2.82
C LEU A 100 0.04 -1.17 1.97
N HIS A 101 -1.25 -1.48 1.86
CA HIS A 101 -1.73 -2.42 0.86
C HIS A 101 -2.21 -1.65 -0.37
N VAL A 102 -1.67 -1.95 -1.54
CA VAL A 102 -1.90 -1.18 -2.77
C VAL A 102 -2.49 -2.09 -3.82
N SER A 103 -3.75 -1.86 -4.17
CA SER A 103 -4.45 -2.62 -5.21
C SER A 103 -4.39 -1.88 -6.55
N THR A 104 -4.29 -2.63 -7.64
CA THR A 104 -4.10 -2.11 -9.01
C THR A 104 -5.13 -2.70 -9.96
N LYS A 105 -5.55 -1.93 -10.98
CA LYS A 105 -6.60 -2.30 -11.94
C LYS A 105 -6.19 -3.35 -12.98
N GLY A 106 -4.95 -3.83 -12.94
CA GLY A 106 -4.43 -4.84 -13.85
C GLY A 106 -2.99 -5.21 -13.51
N GLY A 107 -2.82 -6.36 -12.86
CA GLY A 107 -1.53 -7.05 -12.72
C GLY A 107 -0.38 -6.19 -12.20
N GLY A 108 -0.56 -5.45 -11.09
CA GLY A 108 0.51 -4.71 -10.41
C GLY A 108 1.79 -5.51 -10.13
N TYR A 109 1.71 -6.85 -10.17
CA TYR A 109 2.80 -7.80 -10.02
C TYR A 109 3.31 -8.42 -11.34
N GLN A 110 2.57 -8.43 -12.45
CA GLN A 110 3.06 -9.02 -13.72
C GLN A 110 3.98 -8.06 -14.50
#